data_AF-A0A3B9K2Y1-F1
#
_entry.id   AF-A0A3B9K2Y1-F1
#
_cell.length_a   1.000
_cell.length_b   1.000
_cell.length_c   1.000
_cell.angle_alpha   90.00
_cell.angle_beta   90.00
_cell.angle_gamma   90.00
#
_symmetry.space_group_name_H-M   'P 1'
#
loop_
_entity.id
_entity.type
_entity.pdbx_description
1 polymer ?
#
loop_
_entity_poly.entity_id
_entity_poly.type
_entity_poly.pdbx_seq_one_letter_code
_entity_poly.pdbx_strand_id
1 'polypeptide(L)'
;MSSKESKKYSESIRNLEKVVDELSASDSESYDIDKLITDVKKAVEDINFCSERINTVQRELDNILKNVKKAPKKIKDDDLSDDSDA
;
A
#
# COMPACT_ATOMS: atom_id res chain seq x y z
N MET A 1 -19.23 16.75 17.81
CA MET A 1 -18.52 16.52 16.52
C MET A 1 -18.12 15.06 16.50
N SER A 2 -18.63 14.28 15.53
CA SER A 2 -18.38 12.83 15.46
C SER A 2 -16.92 12.61 15.05
N SER A 3 -16.11 12.05 15.94
CA SER A 3 -14.80 11.51 15.59
C SER A 3 -15.02 10.39 14.58
N LYS A 4 -14.88 10.69 13.28
CA LYS A 4 -14.65 9.67 12.27
C LYS A 4 -13.30 9.04 12.63
N GLU A 5 -13.32 7.92 13.34
CA GLU A 5 -12.13 7.10 13.50
C GLU A 5 -11.55 6.86 12.10
N SER A 6 -10.32 7.33 11.89
CA SER A 6 -9.65 7.18 10.61
C SER A 6 -9.40 5.69 10.40
N LYS A 7 -10.21 5.06 9.55
CA LYS A 7 -10.10 3.65 9.16
C LYS A 7 -8.63 3.32 8.82
N LYS A 8 -8.07 2.29 9.45
CA LYS A 8 -6.66 1.90 9.25
C LYS A 8 -6.53 0.90 8.10
N TYR A 9 -5.39 0.95 7.40
CA TYR A 9 -5.09 0.00 6.31
C TYR A 9 -5.02 -1.45 6.83
N SER A 10 -4.31 -1.68 7.93
CA SER A 10 -4.19 -3.01 8.55
C SER A 10 -5.54 -3.57 9.01
N GLU A 11 -6.43 -2.70 9.48
CA GLU A 11 -7.79 -3.09 9.88
C GLU A 11 -8.65 -3.45 8.68
N SER A 12 -8.53 -2.70 7.58
CA SER A 12 -9.24 -2.99 6.33
C SER A 12 -8.77 -4.32 5.72
N ILE A 13 -7.47 -4.60 5.72
CA ILE A 13 -6.93 -5.90 5.30
C ILE A 13 -7.44 -7.03 6.18
N ARG A 14 -7.42 -6.86 7.52
CA ARG A 14 -7.93 -7.86 8.44
C ARG A 14 -9.42 -8.16 8.23
N ASN A 15 -10.21 -7.16 7.86
CA ASN A 15 -11.62 -7.37 7.54
C ASN A 15 -11.79 -8.17 6.25
N LEU A 16 -10.98 -7.89 5.23
CA LEU A 16 -10.98 -8.66 3.99
C LEU A 16 -10.61 -10.13 4.21
N GLU A 17 -9.59 -10.40 5.03
CA GLU A 17 -9.21 -11.76 5.42
C GLU A 17 -10.39 -12.51 6.06
N LYS A 18 -11.08 -11.87 7.02
CA LYS A 18 -12.27 -12.47 7.64
C LYS A 18 -13.37 -12.79 6.64
N VAL A 19 -13.66 -11.88 5.71
CA VAL A 19 -14.68 -12.13 4.68
C VAL A 19 -14.30 -13.33 3.81
N VAL A 20 -13.01 -13.45 3.44
CA VAL A 20 -12.52 -14.60 2.68
C VAL A 20 -12.60 -15.89 3.49
N ASP A 21 -12.23 -15.86 4.77
CA ASP A 21 -12.30 -17.02 5.66
C ASP A 21 -13.75 -17.50 5.84
N GLU A 22 -14.69 -16.58 6.06
CA GLU A 22 -16.12 -16.89 6.19
C GLU A 22 -16.69 -17.50 4.91
N LEU A 23 -16.31 -16.95 3.75
CA LEU A 23 -16.68 -17.50 2.44
C LEU A 23 -16.08 -18.89 2.19
N SER A 24 -14.85 -19.13 2.65
CA SER A 24 -14.12 -20.37 2.38
C SER A 24 -14.48 -21.49 3.35
N ALA A 25 -14.92 -21.16 4.57
CA ALA A 25 -15.35 -22.12 5.59
C ALA A 25 -16.74 -22.73 5.31
N SER A 26 -17.39 -22.33 4.22
CA SER A 26 -18.79 -22.67 3.93
C SER A 26 -18.92 -24.03 3.24
N ASP A 27 -18.82 -25.10 4.01
CA ASP A 27 -19.55 -26.33 3.69
C ASP A 27 -21.05 -26.01 3.83
N SER A 28 -21.71 -26.06 2.69
CA SER A 28 -22.99 -25.46 2.36
C SER A 28 -24.18 -26.07 3.11
N GLU A 29 -25.05 -25.22 3.69
CA GLU A 29 -26.51 -25.49 3.71
C GLU A 29 -27.37 -24.26 4.10
N SER A 30 -26.80 -23.17 4.63
CA SER A 30 -27.57 -21.98 5.03
C SER A 30 -26.70 -20.73 5.07
N TYR A 31 -26.18 -20.29 3.92
CA TYR A 31 -25.56 -18.97 3.88
C TYR A 31 -26.66 -17.91 3.84
N ASP A 32 -26.69 -17.04 4.85
CA ASP A 32 -27.56 -15.88 4.86
C ASP A 32 -27.11 -14.92 3.73
N ILE A 33 -27.89 -14.90 2.64
CA ILE A 33 -27.59 -14.12 1.44
C ILE A 33 -27.55 -12.61 1.76
N ASP A 34 -28.35 -12.13 2.71
CA ASP A 34 -28.37 -10.72 3.08
C ASP A 34 -27.10 -10.34 3.86
N LYS A 35 -26.64 -11.24 4.75
CA LYS A 35 -25.34 -11.10 5.41
C LYS A 35 -24.21 -11.12 4.36
N LEU A 36 -24.25 -12.05 3.41
CA LEU A 36 -23.26 -12.13 2.34
C LEU A 36 -23.15 -10.83 1.55
N ILE A 37 -24.28 -10.29 1.09
CA ILE A 37 -24.32 -9.04 0.34
C ILE A 37 -23.72 -7.90 1.18
N THR A 38 -24.02 -7.86 2.47
CA THR A 38 -23.49 -6.84 3.38
C THR A 38 -21.98 -6.96 3.53
N ASP A 39 -21.47 -8.18 3.71
CA ASP A 39 -20.04 -8.44 3.88
C ASP A 39 -19.25 -8.14 2.60
N VAL A 40 -19.79 -8.53 1.44
CA VAL A 40 -19.20 -8.20 0.13
C VAL A 40 -19.18 -6.69 -0.11
N LYS A 41 -20.23 -5.96 0.25
CA LYS A 41 -20.24 -4.48 0.13
C LYS A 41 -19.14 -3.84 0.98
N LYS A 42 -19.02 -4.27 2.24
CA LYS A 42 -17.94 -3.78 3.13
C LYS A 42 -16.56 -4.14 2.59
N ALA A 43 -16.39 -5.35 2.06
CA ALA A 43 -15.14 -5.77 1.41
C ALA A 43 -14.79 -4.88 0.21
N VAL A 44 -15.77 -4.51 -0.62
CA VAL A 44 -15.53 -3.57 -1.74
C VAL A 44 -15.08 -2.20 -1.22
N GLU A 45 -15.69 -1.69 -0.16
CA GLU A 45 -15.25 -0.44 0.48
C GLU A 45 -13.82 -0.53 1.06
N ASP A 46 -13.48 -1.66 1.69
CA ASP A 46 -12.13 -1.95 2.19
C ASP A 46 -11.10 -2.02 1.04
N ILE A 47 -11.43 -2.71 -0.06
CA ILE A 47 -10.58 -2.83 -1.24
C ILE A 47 -10.32 -1.46 -1.87
N ASN A 48 -11.37 -0.64 -2.04
CA ASN A 48 -11.23 0.70 -2.59
C ASN A 48 -10.33 1.57 -1.73
N PHE A 49 -10.54 1.55 -0.41
CA PHE A 49 -9.70 2.27 0.54
C PHE A 49 -8.23 1.82 0.46
N CYS A 50 -7.98 0.52 0.46
CA CYS A 50 -6.63 -0.03 0.34
C CYS A 50 -5.96 0.34 -0.99
N SER A 51 -6.71 0.27 -2.10
CA SER A 51 -6.24 0.63 -3.44
C SER A 51 -5.83 2.10 -3.54
N GLU A 52 -6.62 3.02 -2.98
CA GLU A 52 -6.26 4.45 -2.92
C GLU A 52 -4.95 4.69 -2.16
N ARG A 53 -4.74 3.98 -1.05
CA ARG A 53 -3.50 4.07 -0.28
C ARG A 53 -2.30 3.54 -1.05
N ILE A 54 -2.43 2.38 -1.71
CA ILE A 54 -1.37 1.81 -2.55
C ILE A 54 -1.00 2.78 -3.68
N ASN A 55 -2.00 3.34 -4.37
CA ASN A 55 -1.78 4.31 -5.45
C ASN A 55 -1.07 5.57 -4.94
N THR A 56 -1.37 6.03 -3.73
CA THR A 56 -0.70 7.17 -3.11
C THR A 56 0.77 6.86 -2.86
N VAL A 57 1.07 5.73 -2.21
CA VAL A 57 2.45 5.29 -1.94
C VAL A 57 3.23 5.08 -3.24
N GLN A 58 2.60 4.52 -4.27
CA GLN A 58 3.25 4.31 -5.57
C GLN A 58 3.67 5.65 -6.22
N ARG A 59 2.81 6.68 -6.17
CA ARG A 59 3.16 8.02 -6.66
C ARG A 59 4.29 8.65 -5.85
N GLU A 60 4.30 8.47 -4.54
CA GLU A 60 5.39 8.95 -3.68
C GLU A 60 6.71 8.27 -4.04
N LEU A 61 6.71 6.95 -4.23
CA LEU A 61 7.87 6.18 -4.67
C LEU A 61 8.37 6.65 -6.04
N ASP A 62 7.49 6.86 -7.02
CA ASP A 62 7.85 7.38 -8.33
C ASP A 62 8.52 8.76 -8.24
N ASN A 63 8.03 9.62 -7.35
CA ASN A 63 8.63 10.94 -7.12
C ASN A 63 10.01 10.83 -6.46
N ILE A 64 10.17 9.96 -5.47
CA ILE A 64 11.47 9.69 -4.84
C ILE A 64 12.45 9.17 -5.88
N LEU A 65 12.07 8.20 -6.72
CA LEU A 65 12.91 7.65 -7.78
C LEU A 65 13.31 8.71 -8.81
N LYS A 66 12.40 9.60 -9.19
CA LYS A 66 12.73 10.75 -10.06
C LYS A 66 13.75 11.67 -9.42
N ASN A 67 13.62 11.96 -8.12
CA ASN A 67 14.54 12.81 -7.40
C ASN A 67 15.94 12.18 -7.26
N VAL A 68 16.01 10.87 -6.99
CA VAL A 68 17.27 10.12 -6.95
C VAL A 68 17.95 10.12 -8.32
N LYS A 69 17.21 9.92 -9.41
CA LYS A 69 17.77 9.98 -10.78
C LYS A 69 18.26 11.36 -11.18
N LYS A 70 17.67 12.43 -10.63
CA LYS A 70 18.05 13.82 -10.89
C LYS A 70 19.17 14.32 -9.97
N ALA A 71 19.52 13.60 -8.91
CA ALA A 71 20.63 13.97 -8.04
C ALA A 71 21.92 13.92 -8.88
N PRO A 72 22.66 15.03 -9.01
CA PRO A 72 23.93 15.01 -9.74
C PRO A 72 24.87 14.04 -9.04
N LYS A 73 25.46 13.11 -9.80
CA LYS A 73 26.60 12.34 -9.34
C LYS A 73 27.71 13.33 -9.01
N LYS A 74 27.84 13.74 -7.75
CA LYS A 74 29.06 14.38 -7.25
C LYS A 74 30.13 13.30 -7.19
N ILE A 75 30.66 12.92 -8.33
CA ILE A 75 32.00 12.35 -8.38
C ILE A 75 32.90 13.57 -8.28
N LYS A 76 33.48 13.76 -7.10
CA LYS A 76 34.66 14.60 -6.96
C LYS A 76 35.78 13.85 -7.67
N ASP A 77 36.04 14.20 -8.93
CA ASP A 77 37.32 13.94 -9.56
C ASP A 77 38.32 14.97 -9.01
N ASP A 78 38.59 14.90 -7.71
CA ASP A 78 39.70 15.61 -7.09
C ASP A 78 40.59 14.55 -6.46
N ASP A 79 41.85 14.52 -6.92
CA ASP A 79 43.07 14.03 -6.23
C ASP A 79 43.78 12.78 -6.80
N LEU A 80 44.16 12.84 -8.09
CA LEU A 80 45.37 12.15 -8.58
C LEU A 80 46.21 13.13 -9.44
N SER A 81 46.66 14.22 -8.82
CA SER A 81 47.91 14.87 -9.22
C SER A 81 48.99 14.38 -8.27
N ASP A 82 49.63 13.26 -8.60
CA ASP A 82 50.92 12.91 -8.01
C ASP A 82 51.99 13.40 -8.99
N ASP A 83 52.48 14.61 -8.72
CA ASP A 83 53.68 15.19 -9.32
C ASP A 83 54.84 14.22 -9.07
N SER A 84 55.17 13.39 -10.06
CA SER A 84 56.44 12.68 -10.08
C SER A 84 57.52 13.61 -10.64
N ASP A 85 57.95 14.57 -9.84
CA ASP A 85 59.27 15.21 -9.94
C ASP A 85 60.28 14.37 -9.13
N ALA A 86 61.09 13.56 -9.81
CA ALA A 86 62.37 13.03 -9.32
C ALA A 86 63.24 12.52 -10.48
#